data_AF-A0A2G1X4M1-F1
#
_entry.id   AF-A0A2G1X4M1-F1
#
_cell.length_a   1.000
_cell.length_b   1.000
_cell.length_c   1.000
_cell.angle_alpha   90.00
_cell.angle_beta   90.00
_cell.angle_gamma   90.00
#
_symmetry.space_group_name_H-M   'P 1'
#
loop_
_entity.id
_entity.type
_entity.pdbx_description
1 polymer ?
#
loop_
_entity_poly.entity_id
_entity_poly.type
_entity_poly.pdbx_seq_one_letter_code
_entity_poly.pdbx_strand_id
1 'polypeptide(L)'
;VHTDDGRQPVNWQPPGSEHHAAVREGRLRVRSTRSNPDETLTVRFSDVHQLSAMAVTGGRDLDLHGSEEDLRTRILERPDLVEAGFEPRETERPSSAGPMDVFGVDADGTPVVVELKRRRVGPDAVGQLARYVRALREELGIEDTEEDEYSDRDAPAVRGVLVAPSVT
;
A
#
# COMPACT_ATOMS: atom_id res chain seq x y z
N VAL A 1 0.32 -9.49 21.92
CA VAL A 1 1.21 -10.45 22.61
C VAL A 1 2.51 -10.48 21.85
N HIS A 2 3.62 -10.22 22.50
CA HIS A 2 4.96 -10.27 21.92
C HIS A 2 5.76 -11.36 22.60
N THR A 3 6.70 -11.94 21.85
CA THR A 3 7.83 -12.70 22.36
C THR A 3 9.01 -11.76 22.62
N ASP A 4 10.14 -12.32 23.04
CA ASP A 4 11.43 -11.64 23.17
C ASP A 4 12.02 -11.22 21.81
N ASP A 5 11.70 -11.94 20.75
CA ASP A 5 12.13 -11.62 19.39
C ASP A 5 11.02 -11.04 18.51
N GLY A 6 11.44 -10.24 17.53
CA GLY A 6 10.61 -9.73 16.44
C GLY A 6 9.89 -8.41 16.75
N ARG A 7 9.73 -7.58 15.70
CA ARG A 7 9.00 -6.31 15.80
C ARG A 7 7.48 -6.52 15.85
N GLN A 8 6.98 -7.54 15.16
CA GLN A 8 5.54 -7.80 15.05
C GLN A 8 5.05 -8.63 16.24
N PRO A 9 3.83 -8.40 16.73
CA PRO A 9 3.23 -9.26 17.75
C PRO A 9 2.98 -10.66 17.18
N VAL A 10 3.21 -11.69 17.99
CA VAL A 10 2.90 -13.09 17.63
C VAL A 10 1.40 -13.37 17.62
N ASN A 11 0.63 -12.66 18.45
CA ASN A 11 -0.83 -12.64 18.42
C ASN A 11 -1.33 -11.24 18.77
N TRP A 12 -2.33 -10.76 18.06
CA TRP A 12 -2.91 -9.44 18.25
C TRP A 12 -4.40 -9.44 17.89
N GLN A 13 -5.10 -8.38 18.32
CA GLN A 13 -6.47 -8.07 17.93
C GLN A 13 -6.50 -6.57 17.56
N PRO A 14 -7.26 -6.16 16.53
CA PRO A 14 -7.26 -4.78 16.04
C PRO A 14 -7.98 -3.82 17.01
N PRO A 15 -7.79 -2.50 16.84
CA PRO A 15 -8.63 -1.50 17.48
C PRO A 15 -10.12 -1.78 17.27
N GLY A 16 -10.94 -1.46 18.28
CA GLY A 16 -12.38 -1.77 18.29
C GLY A 16 -12.72 -3.17 18.83
N SER A 17 -11.73 -4.00 19.15
CA SER A 17 -11.96 -5.26 19.85
C SER A 17 -12.36 -5.01 21.30
N GLU A 18 -13.27 -5.84 21.84
CA GLU A 18 -13.62 -5.82 23.25
C GLU A 18 -12.66 -6.68 24.05
N HIS A 19 -12.27 -6.21 25.25
CA HIS A 19 -11.32 -6.90 26.12
C HIS A 19 -11.94 -7.17 27.48
N HIS A 20 -11.84 -8.41 27.96
CA HIS A 20 -12.30 -8.82 29.28
C HIS A 20 -11.21 -9.59 30.02
N ALA A 21 -10.88 -9.16 31.24
CA ALA A 21 -9.95 -9.84 32.12
C ALA A 21 -10.70 -10.49 33.30
N ALA A 22 -10.34 -11.72 33.64
CA ALA A 22 -10.87 -12.41 34.81
C ALA A 22 -9.84 -13.35 35.42
N VAL A 23 -9.96 -13.59 36.72
CA VAL A 23 -9.27 -14.68 37.39
C VAL A 23 -10.19 -15.89 37.39
N ARG A 24 -9.70 -17.02 36.85
CA ARG A 24 -10.40 -18.31 36.85
C ARG A 24 -9.44 -19.35 37.39
N GLU A 25 -9.87 -20.11 38.39
CA GLU A 25 -9.03 -21.14 39.03
C GLU A 25 -7.67 -20.58 39.52
N GLY A 26 -7.70 -19.37 40.08
CA GLY A 26 -6.50 -18.68 40.55
C GLY A 26 -5.58 -18.13 39.47
N ARG A 27 -5.92 -18.26 38.18
CA ARG A 27 -5.09 -17.80 37.06
C ARG A 27 -5.74 -16.65 36.30
N LEU A 28 -4.93 -15.65 35.95
CA LEU A 28 -5.38 -14.53 35.12
C LEU A 28 -5.65 -15.04 33.69
N ARG A 29 -6.77 -14.61 33.14
CA ARG A 29 -7.13 -14.81 31.74
C ARG A 29 -7.61 -13.50 31.15
N VAL A 30 -7.04 -13.14 30.00
CA VAL A 30 -7.50 -12.02 29.18
C VAL A 30 -8.12 -12.58 27.91
N ARG A 31 -9.36 -12.18 27.62
CA ARG A 31 -10.06 -12.53 26.38
C ARG A 31 -10.27 -11.25 25.58
N SER A 32 -9.98 -11.30 24.29
CA SER A 32 -10.24 -10.23 23.34
C SER A 32 -11.08 -10.74 22.19
N THR A 33 -12.17 -10.05 21.86
CA THR A 33 -13.15 -10.48 20.86
C THR A 33 -13.47 -9.37 19.87
N ARG A 34 -13.65 -9.73 18.60
CA ARG A 34 -14.22 -8.89 17.55
C ARG A 34 -15.29 -9.69 16.78
N SER A 35 -16.23 -8.99 16.15
CA SER A 35 -17.38 -9.61 15.48
C SER A 35 -17.29 -9.59 13.95
N ASN A 36 -16.37 -8.83 13.35
CA ASN A 36 -16.21 -8.76 11.90
C ASN A 36 -14.74 -8.70 11.46
N PRO A 37 -14.13 -9.83 11.04
CA PRO A 37 -14.67 -11.19 11.16
C PRO A 37 -14.81 -11.60 12.64
N ASP A 38 -15.63 -12.62 12.92
CA ASP A 38 -15.74 -13.18 14.27
C ASP A 38 -14.42 -13.83 14.69
N GLU A 39 -13.76 -13.26 15.70
CA GLU A 39 -12.48 -13.74 16.17
C GLU A 39 -12.34 -13.55 17.67
N THR A 40 -11.82 -14.58 18.34
CA THR A 40 -11.52 -14.56 19.77
C THR A 40 -10.05 -14.92 20.03
N LEU A 41 -9.32 -14.00 20.66
CA LEU A 41 -7.99 -14.24 21.23
C LEU A 41 -8.12 -14.46 22.74
N THR A 42 -7.61 -15.58 23.24
CA THR A 42 -7.54 -15.87 24.69
C THR A 42 -6.09 -16.00 25.13
N VAL A 43 -5.68 -15.18 26.08
CA VAL A 43 -4.39 -15.27 26.77
C VAL A 43 -4.61 -15.84 28.16
N ARG A 44 -3.99 -16.99 28.44
CA ARG A 44 -4.00 -17.64 29.77
C ARG A 44 -2.61 -17.46 30.38
N PHE A 45 -2.54 -16.84 31.55
CA PHE A 45 -1.29 -16.64 32.26
C PHE A 45 -1.05 -17.83 33.20
N SER A 46 0.14 -18.46 33.11
CA SER A 46 0.57 -19.40 34.15
C SER A 46 0.96 -18.62 35.40
N ASP A 47 1.75 -17.56 35.20
CA ASP A 47 2.32 -16.70 36.23
C ASP A 47 2.31 -15.26 35.73
N VAL A 48 2.13 -14.31 36.65
CA VAL A 48 2.17 -12.87 36.35
C VAL A 48 3.33 -12.28 37.14
N HIS A 49 4.45 -12.03 36.46
CA HIS A 49 5.64 -11.44 37.07
C HIS A 49 5.46 -9.93 37.33
N GLN A 50 4.72 -9.23 36.46
CA GLN A 50 4.46 -7.80 36.58
C GLN A 50 3.11 -7.45 35.97
N LEU A 51 2.39 -6.55 36.64
CA LEU A 51 1.20 -5.87 36.12
C LEU A 51 1.40 -4.36 36.33
N SER A 52 1.15 -3.57 35.31
CA SER A 52 1.30 -2.11 35.37
C SER A 52 0.13 -1.44 34.66
N ALA A 53 -0.42 -0.40 35.26
CA ALA A 53 -1.47 0.42 34.69
C ALA A 53 -0.92 1.84 34.49
N MET A 54 -0.96 2.34 33.25
CA MET A 54 -0.43 3.65 32.90
C MET A 54 -1.56 4.47 32.29
N ALA A 55 -1.82 5.65 32.86
CA ALA A 55 -2.74 6.61 32.25
C ALA A 55 -2.04 7.26 31.05
N VAL A 56 -2.60 7.09 29.85
CA VAL A 56 -2.08 7.74 28.65
C VAL A 56 -2.78 9.08 28.48
N THR A 57 -2.05 10.19 28.62
CA THR A 57 -2.57 11.54 28.38
C THR A 57 -2.19 12.01 26.98
N GLY A 58 -3.14 11.90 26.05
CA GLY A 58 -3.06 12.49 24.71
C GLY A 58 -2.35 11.63 23.66
N GLY A 59 -2.98 11.48 22.50
CA GLY A 59 -2.27 11.10 21.28
C GLY A 59 -1.50 12.31 20.76
N ARG A 60 -0.25 12.11 20.37
CA ARG A 60 0.41 13.05 19.47
C ARG A 60 0.14 12.55 18.06
N ASP A 61 -0.38 13.42 17.21
CA ASP A 61 -0.42 13.13 15.79
C ASP A 61 1.03 12.93 15.30
N LEU A 62 1.24 11.87 14.54
CA LEU A 62 2.54 11.55 13.97
C LEU A 62 2.61 12.25 12.61
N ASP A 63 3.33 13.36 12.53
CA ASP A 63 3.65 13.99 11.25
C ASP A 63 4.74 13.15 10.55
N LEU A 64 4.32 12.37 9.56
CA LEU A 64 5.19 11.56 8.72
C LEU A 64 5.57 12.35 7.46
N HIS A 65 6.82 12.77 7.37
CA HIS A 65 7.39 13.35 6.14
C HIS A 65 8.06 12.27 5.27
N GLY A 66 8.02 12.45 3.95
CA GLY A 66 8.56 11.50 2.98
C GLY A 66 7.63 10.32 2.71
N SER A 67 6.32 10.57 2.77
CA SER A 67 5.29 9.62 2.38
C SER A 67 5.20 9.49 0.85
N GLU A 68 4.43 8.51 0.37
CA GLU A 68 4.10 8.41 -1.07
C GLU A 68 3.19 9.56 -1.51
N GLU A 69 2.38 10.09 -0.59
CA GLU A 69 1.56 11.29 -0.80
C GLU A 69 2.42 12.54 -1.01
N ASP A 70 3.53 12.68 -0.28
CA ASP A 70 4.48 13.77 -0.49
C ASP A 70 5.14 13.69 -1.88
N LEU A 71 5.46 12.47 -2.33
CA LEU A 71 5.99 12.24 -3.69
C LEU A 71 4.95 12.58 -4.76
N ARG A 72 3.69 12.17 -4.55
CA ARG A 72 2.58 12.48 -5.44
C ARG A 72 2.39 13.99 -5.57
N THR A 73 2.28 14.68 -4.43
CA THR A 73 2.16 16.15 -4.38
C THR A 73 3.28 16.81 -5.18
N ARG A 74 4.53 16.37 -4.99
CA ARG A 74 5.68 16.93 -5.70
C ARG A 74 5.65 16.69 -7.21
N ILE A 75 5.12 15.56 -7.67
CA ILE A 75 4.94 15.27 -9.11
C ILE A 75 3.84 16.13 -9.71
N LEU A 76 2.73 16.33 -8.98
CA LEU A 76 1.64 17.20 -9.45
C LEU A 76 2.08 18.67 -9.56
N GLU A 77 2.88 19.15 -8.60
CA GLU A 77 3.43 20.51 -8.64
C GLU A 77 4.52 20.68 -9.72
N ARG A 78 5.26 19.61 -10.03
CA ARG A 78 6.38 19.63 -10.97
C ARG A 78 6.38 18.37 -11.86
N PRO A 79 5.46 18.28 -12.84
CA PRO A 79 5.33 17.08 -13.67
C PRO A 79 6.58 16.72 -14.47
N ASP A 80 7.39 17.71 -14.83
CA ASP A 80 8.68 17.54 -15.51
C ASP A 80 9.70 16.67 -14.75
N LEU A 81 9.45 16.37 -13.47
CA LEU A 81 10.24 15.41 -12.70
C LEU A 81 10.07 13.97 -13.20
N VAL A 82 8.93 13.65 -13.84
CA VAL A 82 8.70 12.38 -14.51
C VAL A 82 9.37 12.42 -15.88
N GLU A 83 8.94 13.36 -16.72
CA GLU A 83 9.54 13.69 -18.01
C GLU A 83 8.99 15.03 -18.54
N ALA A 84 9.72 15.66 -19.46
CA ALA A 84 9.30 16.92 -20.05
C ALA A 84 7.99 16.79 -20.83
N GLY A 85 7.01 17.65 -20.51
CA GLY A 85 5.71 17.66 -21.18
C GLY A 85 4.72 16.62 -20.66
N PHE A 86 5.03 15.90 -19.58
CA PHE A 86 4.06 15.07 -18.88
C PHE A 86 2.96 15.94 -18.24
N GLU A 87 1.70 15.61 -18.51
CA GLU A 87 0.52 16.27 -17.96
C GLU A 87 -0.29 15.29 -17.09
N PRO A 88 -0.24 15.41 -15.75
CA PRO A 88 -1.05 14.61 -14.85
C PRO A 88 -2.53 14.95 -15.02
N ARG A 89 -3.38 13.93 -15.14
CA ARG A 89 -4.84 14.08 -15.34
C ARG A 89 -5.62 13.66 -14.10
N GLU A 90 -5.26 12.53 -13.51
CA GLU A 90 -6.00 11.93 -12.39
C GLU A 90 -5.04 11.29 -11.39
N THR A 91 -5.38 11.34 -10.11
CA THR A 91 -4.69 10.61 -9.04
C THR A 91 -5.60 9.54 -8.48
N GLU A 92 -5.05 8.40 -8.08
CA GLU A 92 -5.83 7.25 -7.58
C GLU A 92 -6.92 6.81 -8.57
N ARG A 93 -6.64 6.93 -9.87
CA ARG A 93 -7.58 6.60 -10.95
C ARG A 93 -7.98 5.12 -10.84
N PRO A 94 -9.27 4.78 -10.64
CA PRO A 94 -9.69 3.40 -10.53
C PRO A 94 -9.39 2.58 -11.79
N SER A 95 -9.01 1.32 -11.64
CA SER A 95 -8.86 0.36 -12.74
C SER A 95 -9.22 -1.06 -12.29
N SER A 96 -9.31 -1.99 -13.24
CA SER A 96 -9.53 -3.42 -12.96
C SER A 96 -8.41 -4.05 -12.10
N ALA A 97 -7.22 -3.45 -12.10
CA ALA A 97 -6.07 -3.90 -11.32
C ALA A 97 -5.90 -3.15 -9.97
N GLY A 98 -6.79 -2.21 -9.65
CA GLY A 98 -6.70 -1.32 -8.48
C GLY A 98 -6.47 0.15 -8.87
N PRO A 99 -6.40 1.06 -7.89
CA PRO A 99 -6.18 2.49 -8.15
C PRO A 99 -4.74 2.74 -8.63
N MET A 100 -4.60 3.44 -9.76
CA MET A 100 -3.32 3.91 -10.29
C MET A 100 -2.90 5.18 -9.55
N ASP A 101 -1.65 5.26 -9.08
CA ASP A 101 -1.19 6.41 -8.29
C ASP A 101 -1.38 7.74 -9.01
N VAL A 102 -0.86 7.85 -10.24
CA VAL A 102 -1.07 8.98 -11.13
C VAL A 102 -1.28 8.48 -12.56
N PHE A 103 -2.32 8.99 -13.21
CA PHE A 103 -2.59 8.83 -14.62
C PHE A 103 -2.42 10.17 -15.32
N GLY A 104 -1.80 10.18 -16.50
CA GLY A 104 -1.60 11.38 -17.29
C GLY A 104 -1.35 11.07 -18.76
N VAL A 105 -0.86 12.08 -19.48
CA VAL A 105 -0.41 11.94 -20.87
C VAL A 105 0.96 12.57 -21.04
N ASP A 106 1.77 12.05 -21.95
CA ASP A 106 3.03 12.70 -22.34
C ASP A 106 2.81 13.80 -23.40
N ALA A 107 3.90 14.40 -23.86
CA ALA A 107 3.89 15.49 -24.83
C ALA A 107 3.24 15.13 -26.18
N ASP A 108 3.22 13.84 -26.52
CA ASP A 108 2.60 13.31 -27.74
C ASP A 108 1.13 12.89 -27.53
N GLY A 109 0.60 13.07 -26.30
CA GLY A 109 -0.75 12.64 -25.92
C GLY A 109 -0.84 11.16 -25.57
N THR A 110 0.29 10.46 -25.45
CA THR A 110 0.36 9.04 -25.12
C THR A 110 -0.04 8.83 -23.67
N PRO A 111 -0.95 7.88 -23.35
CA PRO A 111 -1.32 7.58 -21.97
C PRO A 111 -0.12 7.10 -21.12
N VAL A 112 0.07 7.70 -19.95
CA VAL A 112 1.13 7.37 -19.00
C VAL A 112 0.54 7.02 -17.63
N VAL A 113 0.92 5.86 -17.11
CA VAL A 113 0.68 5.44 -15.72
C VAL A 113 1.96 5.63 -14.93
N VAL A 114 1.91 6.36 -13.83
CA VAL A 114 3.05 6.56 -12.92
C VAL A 114 2.75 5.87 -11.59
N GLU A 115 3.62 4.93 -11.20
CA GLU A 115 3.58 4.25 -9.91
C GLU A 115 4.64 4.84 -8.97
N LEU A 116 4.23 5.22 -7.75
CA LEU A 116 5.07 5.94 -6.81
C LEU A 116 5.48 5.04 -5.65
N LYS A 117 6.78 5.03 -5.35
CA LYS A 117 7.34 4.24 -4.25
C LYS A 117 8.35 5.05 -3.48
N ARG A 118 8.13 5.22 -2.16
CA ARG A 118 9.03 6.00 -1.30
C ARG A 118 10.33 5.29 -0.90
N ARG A 119 10.50 4.03 -1.26
CA ARG A 119 11.66 3.20 -0.90
C ARG A 119 12.21 2.47 -2.13
N ARG A 120 13.39 1.86 -1.97
CA ARG A 120 13.90 0.88 -2.92
C ARG A 120 12.84 -0.19 -3.17
N VAL A 121 12.65 -0.54 -4.43
CA VAL A 121 11.66 -1.53 -4.87
C VAL A 121 12.28 -2.69 -5.63
N GLY A 122 11.60 -3.82 -5.58
CA GLY A 122 11.94 -5.01 -6.34
C GLY A 122 10.83 -5.41 -7.33
N PRO A 123 10.85 -6.66 -7.82
CA PRO A 123 9.99 -7.14 -8.90
C PRO A 123 8.48 -6.92 -8.67
N ASP A 124 8.02 -6.94 -7.42
CA ASP A 124 6.60 -6.74 -7.09
C ASP A 124 6.06 -5.38 -7.56
N ALA A 125 6.85 -4.31 -7.46
CA ALA A 125 6.45 -2.98 -7.91
C ALA A 125 6.36 -2.91 -9.44
N VAL A 126 7.28 -3.58 -10.13
CA VAL A 126 7.25 -3.70 -11.60
C VAL A 126 6.04 -4.51 -12.04
N GLY A 127 5.73 -5.61 -11.34
CA GLY A 127 4.53 -6.41 -11.60
C GLY A 127 3.22 -5.66 -11.34
N GLN A 128 3.20 -4.77 -10.34
CA GLN A 128 2.06 -3.87 -10.10
C GLN A 128 1.88 -2.89 -11.27
N LEU A 129 2.94 -2.19 -11.67
CA LEU A 129 2.89 -1.27 -12.81
C LEU A 129 2.47 -1.98 -14.11
N ALA A 130 2.99 -3.18 -14.37
CA ALA A 130 2.63 -3.98 -15.54
C ALA A 130 1.13 -4.33 -15.55
N ARG A 131 0.53 -4.63 -14.39
CA ARG A 131 -0.92 -4.87 -14.28
C ARG A 131 -1.72 -3.61 -14.60
N TYR A 132 -1.27 -2.43 -14.18
CA TYR A 132 -1.95 -1.17 -14.51
C TYR A 132 -1.85 -0.83 -15.99
N VAL A 133 -0.67 -0.98 -16.59
CA VAL A 133 -0.49 -0.77 -18.04
C VAL A 133 -1.41 -1.70 -18.83
N ARG A 134 -1.48 -3.00 -18.45
CA ARG A 134 -2.41 -3.94 -19.08
C ARG A 134 -3.88 -3.54 -18.89
N ALA A 135 -4.28 -3.19 -17.67
CA ALA A 135 -5.65 -2.75 -17.39
C ALA A 135 -6.07 -1.53 -18.22
N LEU A 136 -5.14 -0.58 -18.41
CA LEU A 136 -5.38 0.60 -19.22
C LEU A 136 -5.42 0.27 -20.73
N ARG A 137 -4.57 -0.65 -21.20
CA ARG A 137 -4.64 -1.15 -22.58
C ARG A 137 -5.98 -1.82 -22.88
N GLU A 138 -6.45 -2.68 -21.98
CA GLU A 138 -7.77 -3.32 -22.06
C GLU A 138 -8.90 -2.27 -22.09
N GLU A 139 -8.84 -1.26 -21.24
CA GLU A 139 -9.80 -0.16 -21.20
C GLU A 139 -9.84 0.64 -22.52
N LEU A 140 -8.67 0.87 -23.13
CA LEU A 140 -8.51 1.60 -24.39
C LEU A 140 -8.74 0.74 -25.63
N GLY A 141 -8.99 -0.57 -25.48
CA GLY A 141 -9.20 -1.50 -26.60
C GLY A 141 -7.93 -1.76 -27.42
N ILE A 142 -6.75 -1.68 -26.81
CA ILE A 142 -5.47 -2.03 -27.44
C ILE A 142 -5.26 -3.54 -27.32
N GLU A 143 -5.32 -4.26 -28.44
CA GLU A 143 -5.16 -5.72 -28.47
C GLU A 143 -3.67 -6.11 -28.32
N ASP A 144 -3.33 -6.89 -27.28
CA ASP A 144 -2.01 -7.53 -27.15
C ASP A 144 -1.95 -8.66 -28.20
N THR A 145 -1.43 -8.38 -29.40
CA THR A 145 -1.24 -9.42 -30.41
C THR A 145 -0.01 -10.24 -30.00
N GLU A 146 -0.11 -11.57 -29.92
CA GLU A 146 0.96 -12.48 -29.42
C GLU A 146 2.27 -12.47 -30.24
N GLU A 147 2.47 -11.53 -31.17
CA GLU A 147 3.65 -11.38 -32.04
C GLU A 147 4.37 -10.02 -31.85
N ASP A 148 4.49 -9.52 -30.62
CA ASP A 148 5.24 -8.28 -30.31
C ASP A 148 6.77 -8.45 -30.22
N GLU A 149 7.35 -9.43 -30.91
CA GLU A 149 8.79 -9.37 -31.21
C GLU A 149 9.07 -8.44 -32.40
N TYR A 150 8.08 -8.15 -33.27
CA TYR A 150 8.24 -7.28 -34.45
C TYR A 150 6.93 -6.61 -34.95
N SER A 151 6.01 -6.18 -34.07
CA SER A 151 4.72 -5.57 -34.49
C SER A 151 4.65 -4.04 -34.28
N ASP A 152 3.69 -3.41 -34.96
CA ASP A 152 3.62 -2.06 -35.56
C ASP A 152 4.05 -0.82 -34.73
N ARG A 153 4.68 0.13 -35.43
CA ARG A 153 5.10 1.46 -34.89
C ARG A 153 3.94 2.43 -34.60
N ASP A 154 2.69 2.03 -34.86
CA ASP A 154 1.54 2.93 -34.90
C ASP A 154 0.40 2.57 -33.92
N ALA A 155 0.54 1.52 -33.08
CA ALA A 155 -0.40 1.30 -31.98
C ALA A 155 -0.16 2.35 -30.87
N PRO A 156 -1.20 3.03 -30.33
CA PRO A 156 -1.01 4.01 -29.27
C PRO A 156 -0.42 3.31 -28.05
N ALA A 157 0.85 3.56 -27.78
CA ALA A 157 1.53 2.93 -26.67
C ALA A 157 0.86 3.36 -25.35
N VAL A 158 0.71 2.44 -24.40
CA VAL A 158 0.52 2.82 -23.00
C VAL A 158 1.86 2.70 -22.32
N ARG A 159 2.32 3.78 -21.69
CA ARG A 159 3.60 3.83 -20.99
C ARG A 159 3.41 3.68 -19.49
N GLY A 160 4.27 2.88 -18.87
CA GLY A 160 4.37 2.77 -17.42
C GLY A 160 5.67 3.38 -16.94
N VAL A 161 5.62 4.24 -15.93
CA VAL A 161 6.79 4.84 -15.28
C VAL A 161 6.78 4.52 -13.79
N LEU A 162 7.85 3.88 -13.31
CA LEU A 162 8.05 3.59 -11.89
C LEU A 162 8.96 4.65 -11.28
N VAL A 163 8.43 5.46 -10.36
CA VAL A 163 9.20 6.48 -9.65
C VAL A 163 9.56 5.96 -8.26
N ALA A 164 10.84 5.63 -8.08
CA ALA A 164 11.38 5.14 -6.82
C ALA A 164 12.82 5.64 -6.61
N PRO A 165 13.30 5.74 -5.35
CA PRO A 165 14.71 6.06 -5.08
C PRO A 165 15.71 5.09 -5.70
N SER A 166 15.36 3.81 -5.86
CA SER A 166 16.17 2.80 -6.57
C SER A 166 15.35 1.53 -6.85
N VAL A 167 15.79 0.72 -7.83
CA VAL A 167 15.21 -0.57 -8.19
C VAL A 167 16.28 -1.67 -8.02
N THR A 168 15.88 -2.88 -7.60
CA THR A 168 16.75 -4.07 -7.52
C THR A 168 16.59 -4.99 -8.70
#